data_AF-A0A954WLB3-F1
#
_entry.id   AF-A0A954WLB3-F1
#
_cell.length_a   1.000
_cell.length_b   1.000
_cell.length_c   1.000
_cell.angle_alpha   90.00
_cell.angle_beta   90.00
_cell.angle_gamma   90.00
#
_symmetry.space_group_name_H-M   'P 1'
#
loop_
_entity.id
_entity.type
_entity.pdbx_description
1 polymer ?
#
loop_
_entity_poly.entity_id
_entity_poly.type
_entity_poly.pdbx_seq_one_letter_code
_entity_poly.pdbx_strand_id
1 'polypeptide(L)'
;MQLNCRSCGRDIPAEDINVNLAIAKCSSCHSVFNFLDQLGTTAAMAAVRQRPAVEMPKAMQVEDWGGELVITRRWFTWAAIFLVFFCLFWDGF
;
A
#
# COMPACT_ATOMS: atom_id res chain seq x y z
N MET A 1 -16.53 19.00 11.12
CA MET A 1 -15.30 18.67 11.87
C MET A 1 -14.86 19.94 12.56
N GLN A 2 -14.61 19.90 13.87
CA GLN A 2 -14.21 21.06 14.68
C GLN A 2 -12.82 20.75 15.27
N LEU A 3 -11.86 21.68 15.12
CA LEU A 3 -10.51 21.57 15.68
C LEU A 3 -10.39 22.45 16.91
N ASN A 4 -9.90 21.87 18.01
CA ASN A 4 -9.76 22.57 19.28
C ASN A 4 -8.29 22.93 19.52
N CYS A 5 -8.04 24.13 19.99
CA CYS A 5 -6.70 24.61 20.32
C CYS A 5 -6.10 23.84 21.50
N ARG A 6 -4.87 23.33 21.36
CA ARG A 6 -4.17 22.60 22.44
C ARG A 6 -3.79 23.47 23.63
N SER A 7 -3.57 24.77 23.40
CA SER A 7 -3.13 25.70 24.45
C SER A 7 -4.28 26.29 25.28
N CYS A 8 -5.43 26.59 24.67
CA CYS A 8 -6.55 27.25 25.35
C CYS A 8 -7.89 26.52 25.27
N GLY A 9 -7.98 25.40 24.53
CA GLY A 9 -9.17 24.58 24.43
C GLY A 9 -10.32 25.13 23.57
N ARG A 10 -10.19 26.34 23.02
CA ARG A 10 -11.22 26.95 22.16
C ARG A 10 -11.22 26.38 20.75
N ASP A 11 -12.39 26.45 20.11
CA ASP A 11 -12.58 26.08 18.72
C ASP A 11 -11.82 27.03 17.79
N ILE A 12 -11.19 26.46 16.76
CA ILE A 12 -10.47 27.21 15.73
C ILE A 12 -11.38 27.31 14.49
N PRO A 13 -11.67 28.52 14.00
CA PRO A 13 -12.48 28.70 12.80
C PRO A 13 -11.75 28.19 11.55
N ALA A 14 -12.51 27.79 10.52
CA ALA A 14 -11.96 27.18 9.31
C ALA A 14 -10.97 28.08 8.54
N GLU A 15 -11.14 29.40 8.65
CA GLU A 15 -10.28 30.42 8.04
C GLU A 15 -8.86 30.48 8.64
N ASP A 16 -8.70 30.04 9.89
CA ASP A 16 -7.41 30.03 10.59
C ASP A 16 -6.67 28.68 10.46
N ILE A 17 -7.13 27.81 9.56
CA ILE A 17 -6.59 26.47 9.31
C ILE A 17 -6.03 26.41 7.89
N ASN A 18 -4.71 26.20 7.79
CA ASN A 18 -4.07 25.88 6.53
C ASN A 18 -3.97 24.36 6.36
N VAL A 19 -4.95 23.77 5.67
CA VAL A 19 -5.00 22.33 5.39
C VAL A 19 -3.85 21.83 4.50
N ASN A 20 -3.30 22.67 3.63
CA ASN A 20 -2.19 22.28 2.76
C ASN A 20 -0.89 22.06 3.54
N LEU A 21 -0.66 22.85 4.58
CA LEU A 21 0.52 22.76 5.45
C LEU A 21 0.23 22.01 6.76
N ALA A 22 -1.04 21.67 7.01
CA ALA A 22 -1.56 21.12 8.25
C ALA A 22 -1.17 21.95 9.50
N ILE A 23 -1.23 23.27 9.36
CA ILE A 23 -0.95 24.25 10.43
C ILE A 23 -2.24 25.00 10.79
N ALA A 24 -2.52 25.12 12.08
CA ALA A 24 -3.63 25.91 12.59
C ALA A 24 -3.11 27.03 13.51
N LYS A 25 -3.73 28.22 13.42
CA LYS A 25 -3.46 29.35 14.30
C LYS A 25 -4.68 29.59 15.19
N CYS A 26 -4.48 29.72 16.49
CA CYS A 26 -5.59 30.10 17.38
C CYS A 26 -5.75 31.63 17.40
N SER A 27 -6.94 32.14 17.08
CA SER A 27 -7.25 33.57 17.20
C SER A 27 -7.27 34.07 18.65
N SER A 28 -7.54 33.18 19.61
CA SER A 28 -7.68 33.51 21.03
C SER A 28 -6.38 33.59 21.82
N CYS A 29 -5.46 32.62 21.61
CA CYS A 29 -4.19 32.57 22.33
C CYS A 29 -2.97 32.71 21.41
N HIS A 30 -3.20 32.93 20.12
CA HIS A 30 -2.17 33.12 19.10
C HIS A 30 -1.15 31.97 18.95
N SER A 31 -1.43 30.81 19.54
CA SER A 31 -0.58 29.63 19.36
C SER A 31 -0.73 29.09 17.94
N VAL A 32 0.41 28.82 17.29
CA VAL A 32 0.48 28.13 16.00
C VAL A 32 0.97 26.71 16.25
N PHE A 33 0.23 25.71 15.78
CA PHE A 33 0.60 24.31 15.97
C PHE A 33 0.21 23.46 14.77
N ASN A 34 0.92 22.33 14.60
CA ASN A 34 0.61 21.33 13.60
C ASN A 34 -0.47 20.38 14.13
N PHE A 35 -1.52 20.15 13.34
CA PHE A 35 -2.67 19.30 13.75
C PHE A 35 -2.68 17.91 13.08
N LEU A 36 -1.62 17.53 12.35
CA LEU A 36 -1.46 16.18 11.76
C LEU A 36 -1.58 15.07 12.81
N ASP A 37 -1.02 15.30 14.00
CA ASP A 37 -1.06 14.32 15.10
C ASP A 37 -2.48 14.15 15.67
N GLN A 38 -3.33 15.18 15.57
CA GLN A 38 -4.71 15.16 16.05
C GLN A 38 -5.66 14.50 15.04
N LEU A 39 -5.31 14.49 13.76
CA LEU A 39 -6.08 13.83 12.70
C LEU A 39 -5.91 12.31 12.66
N GLY A 40 -5.12 11.71 13.56
CA GLY A 40 -4.88 10.26 13.60
C GLY A 40 -4.20 9.71 12.34
N THR A 41 -3.75 10.59 11.45
CA THR A 41 -3.17 10.23 10.15
C THR A 41 -1.78 9.62 10.26
N THR A 42 -1.12 9.69 11.41
CA THR A 42 0.12 8.93 11.65
C THR A 42 -0.12 7.44 11.90
N ALA A 43 -1.35 7.00 12.22
CA ALA A 43 -1.68 5.57 12.28
C ALA A 43 -2.32 5.05 10.98
N ALA A 44 -3.12 5.87 10.29
CA ALA A 44 -3.82 5.45 9.06
C ALA A 44 -2.98 5.60 7.78
N MET A 45 -2.00 6.51 7.72
CA MET A 45 -1.07 6.63 6.57
C MET A 45 0.26 5.90 6.77
N ALA A 46 0.62 5.54 8.01
CA ALA A 46 1.78 4.68 8.29
C ALA A 46 1.44 3.19 8.27
N ALA A 47 0.16 2.82 8.17
CA ALA A 47 -0.23 1.51 7.67
C ALA A 47 -0.03 1.47 6.15
N VAL A 48 1.22 1.66 5.69
CA VAL A 48 1.67 0.96 4.49
C VAL A 48 1.25 -0.47 4.75
N ARG A 49 0.21 -0.93 4.05
CA ARG A 49 -0.36 -2.25 4.21
C ARG A 49 0.79 -3.21 4.00
N GLN A 50 1.40 -3.68 5.11
CA GLN A 50 2.57 -4.52 5.05
C GLN A 50 2.08 -5.78 4.37
N ARG A 51 2.34 -5.88 3.06
CA ARG A 51 1.97 -7.03 2.29
C ARG A 51 2.74 -8.16 2.95
N PRO A 52 2.06 -9.18 3.51
CA PRO A 52 2.77 -10.29 4.11
C PRO A 52 3.71 -10.83 3.04
N ALA A 53 4.96 -11.11 3.44
CA ALA A 53 5.91 -11.75 2.55
C ALA A 53 5.34 -13.13 2.21
N VAL A 54 4.76 -13.26 1.02
CA VAL A 54 4.29 -14.55 0.51
C VAL A 54 5.48 -15.25 -0.12
N GLU A 55 5.70 -16.50 0.24
CA GLU A 55 6.73 -17.31 -0.40
C GLU A 55 6.48 -17.42 -1.89
N MET A 56 7.53 -17.29 -2.69
CA MET A 56 7.45 -17.42 -4.14
C MET A 56 7.13 -18.87 -4.51
N PRO A 57 6.15 -19.14 -5.40
CA PRO A 57 5.79 -20.49 -5.78
C PRO A 57 6.97 -21.21 -6.48
N LYS A 58 7.19 -22.47 -6.13
CA LYS A 58 8.39 -23.28 -6.50
C LYS A 58 8.77 -23.33 -7.98
N ALA A 59 7.85 -23.03 -8.90
CA ALA A 59 8.07 -23.10 -10.35
C ALA A 59 8.19 -21.72 -11.03
N MET A 60 8.24 -20.64 -10.23
CA MET A 60 8.41 -19.27 -10.72
C MET A 60 9.71 -18.68 -10.19
N GLN A 61 10.39 -17.93 -11.05
CA GLN A 61 11.55 -17.12 -10.72
C GLN A 61 11.27 -15.69 -11.15
N VAL A 62 11.58 -14.73 -10.29
CA VAL A 62 11.41 -13.30 -10.54
C VAL A 62 12.77 -12.64 -10.38
N GLU A 63 13.22 -11.95 -11.41
CA GLU A 63 14.46 -11.17 -11.42
C GLU A 63 14.10 -9.69 -11.66
N ASP A 64 14.56 -8.83 -10.77
CA ASP A 64 14.35 -7.38 -10.85
C ASP A 64 15.69 -6.70 -11.16
N TRP A 65 15.78 -6.11 -12.35
CA TRP A 65 16.96 -5.39 -12.84
C TRP A 65 16.81 -3.87 -12.69
N GLY A 66 15.86 -3.40 -11.88
CA GLY A 66 15.61 -1.99 -11.56
C GLY A 66 14.86 -1.20 -12.64
N GLY A 67 15.03 -1.56 -13.92
CA GLY A 67 14.25 -1.05 -15.05
C GLY A 67 13.46 -2.13 -15.81
N GLU A 68 13.70 -3.40 -15.49
CA GLU A 68 13.10 -4.55 -16.15
C GLU A 68 12.76 -5.61 -15.11
N LEU A 69 11.56 -6.18 -15.23
CA LEU A 69 11.07 -7.24 -14.37
C LEU A 69 10.92 -8.51 -15.21
N VAL A 70 11.79 -9.48 -15.00
CA VAL A 70 11.79 -10.75 -15.72
C VAL A 70 11.12 -11.81 -14.85
N ILE A 71 10.02 -12.39 -15.35
CA ILE A 71 9.27 -13.45 -14.68
C ILE A 71 9.39 -14.72 -15.52
N THR A 72 10.08 -15.73 -14.99
CA THR A 72 10.33 -17.00 -15.66
C THR A 72 9.52 -18.11 -14.99
N ARG A 73 8.84 -18.93 -15.79
CA ARG A 73 8.08 -20.11 -15.31
C ARG A 73 8.45 -21.36 -16.08
N ARG A 74 8.75 -22.44 -15.36
CA ARG A 74 8.96 -23.75 -15.99
C ARG A 74 7.63 -24.32 -16.48
N TRP A 75 7.50 -24.49 -17.80
CA TRP A 75 6.29 -25.03 -18.43
C TRP A 75 6.28 -26.56 -18.48
N PHE A 76 7.46 -27.17 -18.63
CA PHE A 76 7.58 -28.61 -18.80
C PHE A 76 7.58 -29.39 -17.48
N THR A 77 6.79 -30.46 -17.46
CA THR A 77 6.73 -31.45 -16.37
C THR A 77 6.55 -32.84 -16.98
N TRP A 78 6.92 -33.92 -16.28
CA TRP A 78 6.75 -35.29 -16.77
C TRP A 78 5.30 -35.66 -17.13
N ALA A 79 4.32 -35.00 -16.49
CA ALA A 79 2.91 -35.12 -16.86
C ALA A 79 2.65 -34.73 -18.32
N ALA A 80 3.44 -33.83 -18.91
CA ALA A 80 3.33 -33.47 -20.31
C ALA A 80 3.65 -34.65 -21.23
N ILE A 81 4.59 -35.54 -20.86
CA ILE A 81 4.89 -36.74 -21.66
C ILE A 81 3.72 -37.73 -21.62
N PHE A 82 3.14 -37.94 -20.43
CA PHE A 82 1.93 -38.75 -20.31
C PHE A 82 0.78 -38.17 -21.15
N LEU A 83 0.56 -36.85 -21.09
CA LEU A 83 -0.47 -36.17 -21.89
C LEU A 83 -0.20 -36.27 -23.39
N VAL A 84 1.05 -36.18 -23.84
CA VAL A 84 1.41 -36.39 -25.26
C VAL A 84 1.07 -37.82 -25.68
N PHE A 85 1.43 -38.83 -24.89
CA PHE A 85 1.07 -40.21 -25.17
C PHE A 85 -0.45 -40.40 -25.20
N PHE A 86 -1.16 -39.83 -24.21
CA PHE A 86 -2.61 -39.88 -24.13
C PHE A 86 -3.27 -39.26 -25.36
N CYS A 87 -2.88 -38.04 -25.76
CA CYS A 87 -3.40 -37.37 -26.95
C CYS A 87 -3.14 -38.17 -28.23
N LEU A 88 -1.94 -38.74 -28.40
CA LEU A 88 -1.64 -39.55 -29.58
C LEU A 88 -2.51 -40.80 -29.69
N PHE A 89 -2.80 -41.44 -28.56
CA PHE A 89 -3.63 -42.65 -28.53
C PHE A 89 -5.13 -42.34 -28.60
N TRP A 90 -5.56 -41.24 -27.97
CA TRP A 90 -6.96 -40.85 -27.85
C TRP A 90 -7.47 -40.08 -29.07
N ASP A 91 -6.73 -39.07 -29.54
CA ASP A 91 -7.12 -38.24 -30.70
C ASP A 91 -6.76 -38.90 -32.04
N GLY A 92 -5.91 -39.95 -32.01
CA GLY A 92 -5.54 -40.73 -33.18
C GLY A 92 -6.59 -41.75 -33.63
N PHE A 93 -7.71 -41.88 -32.91
CA PHE A 93 -8.83 -42.80 -33.18
C PHE A 93 -10.11 -42.00 -33.43
#